data_AF-A0A950RHT2-F1
#
_entry.id   AF-A0A950RHT2-F1
#
_cell.length_a   1.000
_cell.length_b   1.000
_cell.length_c   1.000
_cell.angle_alpha   90.00
_cell.angle_beta   90.00
_cell.angle_gamma   90.00
#
_symmetry.space_group_name_H-M   'P 1'
#
loop_
_entity.id
_entity.type
_entity.pdbx_description
1 polymer ?
#
loop_
_entity_poly.entity_id
_entity_poly.type
_entity_poly.pdbx_seq_one_letter_code
_entity_poly.pdbx_strand_id
1 'polypeptide(L)'
;MKTAPSTPVEGGNVLTALAQRWDRFWFSPGDPKLLGLIRLLCGLVVLYVHLAYTADLKELMGPHAWVDHQTVNEFRHGYRWFTLPWGWEEAPNPAPFDTGYYAWSIWYHVTNPGTMMAIHITILVIMFLFTIGFCTRITSVLTWLAAVSYIQRSPTSLFGMDTMMNLLLLYLMIGPSGAAFSVDRLIARYWGTWRALRGHRPAPAAFPHPQLVSANLALRLIQVNLCFIYLAAGLAKLQGTSWWSGTAIYRTLANPEFSPMQNGLYAAFLIFLCRHRGLWELLMTGGVLFTFAVEIGFPFLIWNPRTRWTMITGAFLMHTGIALSMGLTTFSMMMVLMVFSFIPQEILERLLDAVAERLEHLRLALYSRARGQVRAASVVRAFDVWDQVSLQETGLNLPGAGSPRSRLPGDNQHLQLVTNQGQVLAGYDLFQHLARKLPLWWPLGLVTFIPGVAQVGRNFFPGTAKGEDFPAPPRESERRPAKEEQVTR
;
A
#
# COMPACT_ATOMS: atom_id res chain seq x y z
N MET A 1 3.41 18.39 19.93
CA MET A 1 3.76 18.34 21.36
C MET A 1 5.04 17.52 21.48
N LYS A 2 6.19 18.18 21.67
CA LYS A 2 7.47 17.47 21.87
C LYS A 2 7.41 16.82 23.25
N THR A 3 7.32 15.50 23.31
CA THR A 3 7.43 14.75 24.56
C THR A 3 8.83 14.96 25.11
N ALA A 4 8.91 15.52 26.32
CA ALA A 4 10.16 15.66 27.06
C ALA A 4 10.85 14.29 27.22
N PRO A 5 12.19 14.24 27.32
CA PRO A 5 12.88 13.01 27.66
C PRO A 5 12.45 12.61 29.08
N SER A 6 11.80 11.46 29.21
CA SER A 6 11.55 10.84 30.52
C SER A 6 12.90 10.62 31.21
N THR A 7 13.03 11.14 32.42
CA THR A 7 14.13 10.90 33.34
C THR A 7 14.41 9.40 33.47
N PRO A 8 15.68 8.96 33.60
CA PRO A 8 15.98 7.57 33.83
C PRO A 8 15.48 7.18 35.21
N VAL A 9 14.62 6.16 35.28
CA VAL A 9 14.31 5.45 36.53
C VAL A 9 15.57 4.71 36.94
N GLU A 10 16.35 5.31 37.83
CA GLU A 10 17.44 4.64 38.55
C GLU A 10 16.85 3.48 39.36
N GLY A 11 17.23 2.24 39.02
CA GLY A 11 16.88 1.03 39.76
C GLY A 11 16.08 -0.05 39.00
N GLY A 12 15.76 0.13 37.72
CA GLY A 12 15.04 -0.88 36.93
C GLY A 12 15.93 -2.06 36.52
N ASN A 13 15.55 -3.29 36.92
CA ASN A 13 16.15 -4.54 36.44
C ASN A 13 16.30 -4.52 34.90
N VAL A 14 17.48 -4.89 34.37
CA VAL A 14 17.77 -4.96 32.93
C VAL A 14 16.69 -5.74 32.17
N LEU A 15 16.15 -6.80 32.78
CA LEU A 15 15.05 -7.59 32.21
C LEU A 15 13.78 -6.77 32.02
N THR A 16 13.43 -5.91 32.97
CA THR A 16 12.27 -5.01 32.87
C THR A 16 12.48 -3.98 31.76
N ALA A 17 13.68 -3.42 31.64
CA ALA A 17 14.00 -2.48 30.56
C ALA A 17 13.95 -3.14 29.18
N LEU A 18 14.43 -4.38 29.06
CA LEU A 18 14.35 -5.17 27.82
C LEU A 18 12.90 -5.53 27.49
N ALA A 19 12.11 -5.97 28.46
CA ALA A 19 10.69 -6.27 28.28
C ALA A 19 9.90 -5.04 27.81
N GLN A 20 10.14 -3.86 28.40
CA GLN A 20 9.50 -2.60 27.98
C GLN A 20 9.91 -2.18 26.56
N ARG A 21 11.18 -2.40 26.17
CA ARG A 21 11.64 -2.12 24.80
C ARG A 21 11.04 -3.09 23.78
N TRP A 22 10.95 -4.37 24.13
CA TRP A 22 10.29 -5.40 23.33
C TRP A 22 8.82 -5.06 23.12
N ASP A 23 8.12 -4.74 24.21
CA ASP A 23 6.71 -4.33 24.17
C ASP A 23 6.52 -3.09 23.30
N ARG A 24 7.33 -2.04 23.49
CA ARG A 24 7.28 -0.84 22.68
C ARG A 24 7.59 -1.11 21.20
N PHE A 25 8.53 -2.00 20.89
CA PHE A 25 8.89 -2.33 19.52
C PHE A 25 7.70 -2.93 18.76
N TRP A 26 7.01 -3.89 19.36
CA TRP A 26 5.89 -4.63 18.74
C TRP A 26 4.54 -3.94 18.89
N PHE A 27 4.24 -3.38 20.06
CA PHE A 27 2.89 -3.03 20.46
C PHE A 27 2.62 -1.53 20.63
N SER A 28 3.56 -0.67 20.25
CA SER A 28 3.27 0.77 20.16
C SER A 28 2.20 1.04 19.07
N PRO A 29 1.24 1.96 19.30
CA PRO A 29 0.32 2.38 18.27
C PRO A 29 1.08 2.98 17.08
N GLY A 30 0.79 2.50 15.87
CA GLY A 30 1.39 3.00 14.63
C GLY A 30 0.34 3.44 13.63
N ASP A 31 0.76 4.23 12.65
CA ASP A 31 -0.13 4.74 11.62
C ASP A 31 -0.28 3.75 10.46
N PRO A 32 -1.53 3.50 10.01
CA PRO A 32 -1.79 2.54 8.94
C PRO A 32 -1.46 3.05 7.53
N LYS A 33 -1.08 4.32 7.32
CA LYS A 33 -0.81 4.89 5.98
C LYS A 33 0.18 4.06 5.17
N LEU A 34 1.35 3.72 5.75
CA LEU A 34 2.36 2.93 5.05
C LEU A 34 1.86 1.52 4.73
N LEU A 35 1.14 0.90 5.66
CA LEU A 35 0.54 -0.42 5.45
C LEU A 35 -0.53 -0.40 4.35
N GLY A 36 -1.35 0.65 4.29
CA GLY A 36 -2.35 0.85 3.23
C GLY A 36 -1.71 1.07 1.85
N LEU A 37 -0.58 1.77 1.79
CA LEU A 37 0.21 1.91 0.56
C LEU A 37 0.81 0.57 0.11
N ILE A 38 1.42 -0.17 1.03
CA ILE A 38 1.95 -1.51 0.75
C ILE A 38 0.82 -2.44 0.27
N ARG A 39 -0.37 -2.38 0.87
CA ARG A 39 -1.55 -3.13 0.43
C ARG A 39 -1.95 -2.80 -1.00
N LEU A 40 -2.03 -1.52 -1.35
CA LEU A 40 -2.37 -1.08 -2.70
C LEU A 40 -1.38 -1.64 -3.73
N LEU A 41 -0.09 -1.47 -3.47
CA LEU A 41 0.96 -1.89 -4.40
C LEU A 41 1.09 -3.41 -4.49
N CYS A 42 1.03 -4.12 -3.35
CA CYS A 42 1.01 -5.58 -3.30
C CYS A 42 -0.21 -6.11 -4.06
N GLY A 43 -1.40 -5.54 -3.82
CA GLY A 43 -2.63 -5.90 -4.52
C GLY A 43 -2.51 -5.76 -6.04
N LEU A 44 -1.88 -4.68 -6.53
CA LEU A 44 -1.62 -4.50 -7.96
C LEU A 44 -0.72 -5.60 -8.54
N VAL A 45 0.36 -5.97 -7.85
CA VAL A 45 1.26 -7.04 -8.30
C VAL A 45 0.55 -8.40 -8.26
N VAL A 46 -0.18 -8.69 -7.19
CA VAL A 46 -0.98 -9.93 -7.03
C VAL A 46 -2.01 -10.03 -8.15
N LEU A 47 -2.77 -8.96 -8.39
CA LEU A 47 -3.78 -8.93 -9.44
C LEU A 47 -3.16 -9.11 -10.82
N TYR A 48 -2.03 -8.45 -11.10
CA TYR A 48 -1.29 -8.61 -12.36
C TYR A 48 -0.84 -10.05 -12.59
N VAL A 49 -0.21 -10.68 -11.59
CA VAL A 49 0.27 -12.07 -11.70
C VAL A 49 -0.88 -13.02 -12.00
N HIS A 50 -2.00 -12.88 -11.29
CA HIS A 50 -3.14 -13.78 -11.51
C HIS A 50 -3.90 -13.45 -12.79
N LEU A 51 -3.91 -12.19 -13.23
CA LEU A 51 -4.45 -11.82 -14.54
C LEU A 51 -3.61 -12.43 -15.68
N ALA A 52 -2.29 -12.54 -15.50
CA ALA A 52 -1.43 -13.21 -16.47
C ALA A 52 -1.78 -14.71 -16.61
N TYR A 53 -2.21 -15.37 -15.52
CA TYR A 53 -2.68 -16.76 -15.58
C TYR A 53 -3.98 -16.96 -16.35
N THR A 54 -4.73 -15.90 -16.69
CA THR A 54 -6.03 -16.04 -17.36
C THR A 54 -5.90 -16.76 -18.72
N ALA A 55 -4.86 -16.46 -19.50
CA ALA A 55 -4.67 -17.05 -20.82
C ALA A 55 -4.40 -18.56 -20.75
N ASP A 56 -3.56 -18.97 -19.79
CA ASP A 56 -3.07 -20.34 -19.65
C ASP A 56 -3.70 -21.08 -18.47
N LEU A 57 -4.85 -20.63 -17.98
CA LEU A 57 -5.48 -21.15 -16.75
C LEU A 57 -5.65 -22.68 -16.79
N LYS A 58 -6.05 -23.22 -17.94
CA LYS A 58 -6.25 -24.66 -18.14
C LYS A 58 -4.93 -25.43 -18.18
N GLU A 59 -3.91 -24.86 -18.81
CA GLU A 59 -2.57 -25.44 -18.92
C GLU A 59 -1.83 -25.42 -17.58
N LEU A 60 -2.18 -24.48 -16.70
CA LEU A 60 -1.58 -24.33 -15.37
C LEU A 60 -2.34 -25.08 -14.27
N MET A 61 -3.67 -25.07 -14.29
CA MET A 61 -4.51 -25.51 -13.15
C MET A 61 -5.49 -26.64 -13.52
N GLY A 62 -5.70 -26.90 -14.81
CA GLY A 62 -6.71 -27.84 -15.29
C GLY A 62 -6.37 -29.31 -15.07
N PRO A 63 -7.28 -30.23 -15.37
CA PRO A 63 -7.06 -31.67 -15.21
C PRO A 63 -5.85 -32.20 -16.00
N HIS A 64 -5.61 -31.62 -17.18
CA HIS A 64 -4.51 -31.93 -18.11
C HIS A 64 -3.45 -30.83 -18.17
N ALA A 65 -3.26 -30.10 -17.06
CA ALA A 65 -2.20 -29.10 -16.95
C ALA A 65 -0.81 -29.71 -17.20
N TRP A 66 0.21 -28.87 -17.40
CA TRP A 66 1.60 -29.31 -17.57
C TRP A 66 2.06 -30.29 -16.50
N VAL A 67 1.58 -30.09 -15.27
CA VAL A 67 1.56 -31.16 -14.26
C VAL A 67 0.10 -31.50 -13.99
N ASP A 68 -0.29 -32.62 -14.56
CA ASP A 68 -1.68 -33.06 -14.57
C ASP A 68 -2.18 -33.40 -13.16
N HIS A 69 -3.50 -33.44 -13.03
CA HIS A 69 -4.11 -33.57 -11.71
C HIS A 69 -3.80 -34.92 -11.05
N GLN A 70 -3.63 -35.98 -11.83
CA GLN A 70 -3.23 -37.29 -11.32
C GLN A 70 -1.83 -37.22 -10.70
N THR A 71 -0.85 -36.73 -11.45
CA THR A 71 0.55 -36.63 -11.00
C THR A 71 0.65 -35.78 -9.73
N VAL A 72 -0.04 -34.65 -9.66
CA VAL A 72 -0.01 -33.82 -8.45
C VAL A 72 -0.70 -34.50 -7.26
N ASN A 73 -1.76 -35.29 -7.48
CA ASN A 73 -2.38 -36.07 -6.40
C ASN A 73 -1.46 -37.20 -5.91
N GLU A 74 -0.71 -37.84 -6.80
CA GLU A 74 0.35 -38.78 -6.43
C GLU A 74 1.42 -38.08 -5.58
N PHE A 75 1.82 -36.85 -5.94
CA PHE A 75 2.72 -36.06 -5.10
C PHE A 75 2.16 -35.73 -3.71
N ARG A 76 0.86 -35.43 -3.63
CA ARG A 76 0.19 -35.08 -2.36
C ARG A 76 -0.01 -36.26 -1.43
N HIS A 77 -0.22 -37.46 -1.96
CA HIS A 77 -0.61 -38.63 -1.17
C HIS A 77 0.48 -39.70 -1.08
N GLY A 78 1.29 -39.88 -2.11
CA GLY A 78 2.22 -41.01 -2.25
C GLY A 78 3.70 -40.65 -2.33
N TYR A 79 4.07 -39.38 -2.47
CA TYR A 79 5.49 -39.01 -2.62
C TYR A 79 6.22 -38.99 -1.28
N ARG A 80 7.23 -39.84 -1.18
CA ARG A 80 8.15 -39.94 -0.04
C ARG A 80 9.13 -38.78 -0.07
N TRP A 81 9.08 -37.91 0.93
CA TRP A 81 10.07 -36.86 1.09
C TRP A 81 11.29 -37.39 1.82
N PHE A 82 12.48 -37.14 1.26
CA PHE A 82 13.75 -37.36 1.91
C PHE A 82 14.16 -36.07 2.63
N THR A 83 14.24 -36.09 3.96
CA THR A 83 14.82 -34.97 4.69
C THR A 83 16.33 -35.11 4.72
N LEU A 84 17.04 -34.00 4.47
CA LEU A 84 18.43 -33.89 4.90
C LEU A 84 18.46 -33.96 6.45
N PRO A 85 19.33 -34.79 7.05
CA PRO A 85 19.45 -34.87 8.50
C PRO A 85 19.75 -33.48 9.08
N TRP A 86 19.08 -33.10 10.17
CA TRP A 86 19.34 -31.85 10.91
C TRP A 86 20.59 -31.95 11.81
N GLY A 87 21.60 -32.74 11.41
CA GLY A 87 22.84 -32.98 12.15
C GLY A 87 24.07 -32.87 11.26
N TRP A 88 25.24 -32.65 11.87
CA TRP A 88 26.55 -32.66 11.19
C TRP A 88 27.08 -34.08 10.94
N GLU A 89 26.34 -35.10 11.37
CA GLU A 89 26.68 -36.50 11.16
C GLU A 89 26.06 -36.99 9.85
N GLU A 90 26.84 -37.72 9.05
CA GLU A 90 26.35 -38.46 7.90
C GLU A 90 25.32 -39.49 8.38
N ALA A 91 24.03 -39.18 8.29
CA ALA A 91 23.02 -40.19 8.56
C ALA A 91 23.15 -41.30 7.48
N PRO A 92 23.31 -42.57 7.87
CA PRO A 92 23.59 -43.65 6.93
C PRO A 92 22.42 -43.99 5.99
N ASN A 93 21.25 -43.38 6.18
CA ASN A 93 20.16 -43.34 5.21
C ASN A 93 19.17 -42.24 5.61
N PRO A 94 18.79 -41.30 4.72
CA PRO A 94 17.63 -40.45 4.97
C PRO A 94 16.39 -41.35 5.04
N ALA A 95 15.83 -41.51 6.24
CA ALA A 95 14.58 -42.25 6.40
C ALA A 95 13.48 -41.49 5.64
N PRO A 96 12.84 -42.09 4.62
CA PRO A 96 11.73 -41.44 3.95
C PRO A 96 10.57 -41.29 4.95
N PHE A 97 9.97 -40.11 5.02
CA PHE A 97 8.62 -40.04 5.59
C PHE A 97 7.68 -40.76 4.61
N ASP A 98 6.87 -41.69 5.11
CA ASP A 98 5.91 -42.47 4.33
C ASP A 98 4.62 -41.70 3.98
N THR A 99 4.56 -40.40 4.24
CA THR A 99 3.34 -39.59 4.05
C THR A 99 3.59 -38.45 3.06
N GLY A 100 2.71 -38.36 2.04
CA GLY A 100 2.72 -37.25 1.09
C GLY A 100 2.40 -35.89 1.74
N TYR A 101 2.76 -34.81 1.05
CA TYR A 101 2.49 -33.44 1.51
C TYR A 101 1.07 -33.01 1.16
N TYR A 102 0.14 -33.19 2.11
CA TYR A 102 -1.25 -32.77 1.90
C TYR A 102 -1.37 -31.24 1.93
N ALA A 103 -1.51 -30.65 0.74
CA ALA A 103 -1.87 -29.25 0.57
C ALA A 103 -3.28 -29.09 0.03
N TRP A 104 -3.98 -28.05 0.50
CA TRP A 104 -5.32 -27.71 0.03
C TRP A 104 -5.26 -26.76 -1.18
N SER A 105 -6.12 -27.00 -2.17
CA SER A 105 -6.39 -26.07 -3.28
C SER A 105 -7.78 -26.34 -3.87
N ILE A 106 -8.51 -25.28 -4.22
CA ILE A 106 -9.81 -25.38 -4.91
C ILE A 106 -9.68 -26.05 -6.28
N TRP A 107 -8.52 -25.91 -6.94
CA TRP A 107 -8.28 -26.42 -8.29
C TRP A 107 -8.23 -27.95 -8.37
N TYR A 108 -8.12 -28.65 -7.24
CA TYR A 108 -8.28 -30.11 -7.18
C TYR A 108 -9.74 -30.56 -7.27
N HIS A 109 -10.69 -29.65 -7.07
CA HIS A 109 -12.12 -29.98 -7.01
C HIS A 109 -12.91 -29.45 -8.21
N VAL A 110 -12.27 -28.62 -9.04
CA VAL A 110 -12.94 -27.92 -10.16
C VAL A 110 -12.25 -28.29 -11.46
N THR A 111 -12.90 -29.14 -12.25
CA THR A 111 -12.34 -29.66 -13.52
C THR A 111 -13.05 -29.12 -14.76
N ASN A 112 -14.28 -28.61 -14.62
CA ASN A 112 -15.02 -28.04 -15.74
C ASN A 112 -14.44 -26.68 -16.16
N PRO A 113 -14.07 -26.47 -17.44
CA PRO A 113 -13.47 -25.22 -17.90
C PRO A 113 -14.28 -23.95 -17.64
N GLY A 114 -15.61 -24.02 -17.77
CA GLY A 114 -16.49 -22.88 -17.52
C GLY A 114 -16.50 -22.49 -16.04
N THR A 115 -16.60 -23.49 -15.15
CA THR A 115 -16.54 -23.26 -13.69
C THR A 115 -15.16 -22.77 -13.25
N MET A 116 -14.08 -23.30 -13.83
CA MET A 116 -12.72 -22.84 -13.56
C MET A 116 -12.57 -21.35 -13.90
N MET A 117 -13.01 -20.94 -15.09
CA MET A 117 -12.96 -19.54 -15.51
C MET A 117 -13.84 -18.64 -14.63
N ALA A 118 -15.03 -19.09 -14.24
CA ALA A 118 -15.92 -18.33 -13.35
C ALA A 118 -15.30 -18.09 -11.96
N ILE A 119 -14.67 -19.14 -11.39
CA ILE A 119 -13.93 -19.04 -10.12
C ILE A 119 -12.72 -18.13 -10.27
N HIS A 120 -11.97 -18.27 -11.35
CA HIS A 120 -10.82 -17.41 -11.65
C HIS A 120 -11.21 -15.93 -11.72
N ILE A 121 -12.28 -15.59 -12.46
CA ILE A 121 -12.81 -14.22 -12.54
C ILE A 121 -13.25 -13.72 -11.17
N THR A 122 -13.89 -14.57 -10.36
CA THR A 122 -14.30 -14.21 -8.99
C THR A 122 -13.08 -13.91 -8.11
N ILE A 123 -12.01 -14.69 -8.24
CA ILE A 123 -10.74 -14.43 -7.55
C ILE A 123 -10.13 -13.11 -8.01
N LEU A 124 -10.11 -12.82 -9.31
CA LEU A 124 -9.61 -11.53 -9.83
C LEU A 124 -10.42 -10.36 -9.28
N VAL A 125 -11.74 -10.48 -9.18
CA VAL A 125 -12.60 -9.46 -8.55
C VAL A 125 -12.26 -9.30 -7.08
N ILE A 126 -12.07 -10.40 -6.32
CA ILE A 126 -11.65 -10.35 -4.91
C ILE A 126 -10.30 -9.63 -4.76
N MET A 127 -9.32 -9.96 -5.62
CA MET A 127 -8.00 -9.32 -5.62
C MET A 127 -8.08 -7.84 -5.97
N PHE A 128 -8.94 -7.46 -6.92
CA PHE A 128 -9.22 -6.06 -7.23
C PHE A 128 -9.85 -5.32 -6.04
N LEU A 129 -10.86 -5.91 -5.40
CA LEU A 129 -11.49 -5.34 -4.20
C LEU A 129 -10.49 -5.22 -3.04
N PHE A 130 -9.62 -6.21 -2.84
CA PHE A 130 -8.50 -6.12 -1.91
C PHE A 130 -7.54 -4.98 -2.27
N THR A 131 -7.24 -4.79 -3.56
CA THR A 131 -6.33 -3.76 -4.10
C THR A 131 -6.87 -2.33 -3.94
N ILE A 132 -8.17 -2.12 -4.02
CA ILE A 132 -8.77 -0.80 -3.71
C ILE A 132 -9.10 -0.66 -2.21
N GLY A 133 -8.98 -1.72 -1.43
CA GLY A 133 -9.28 -1.74 0.01
C GLY A 133 -10.77 -1.64 0.31
N PHE A 134 -11.58 -2.45 -0.38
CA PHE A 134 -13.01 -2.63 -0.10
C PHE A 134 -13.25 -3.93 0.67
N CYS A 135 -14.01 -3.84 1.76
CA CYS A 135 -14.24 -4.92 2.71
C CYS A 135 -12.93 -5.64 3.10
N THR A 136 -11.89 -4.85 3.41
CA THR A 136 -10.48 -5.30 3.46
C THR A 136 -10.27 -6.46 4.43
N ARG A 137 -11.05 -6.55 5.52
CA ARG A 137 -10.99 -7.66 6.48
C ARG A 137 -11.37 -9.02 5.88
N ILE A 138 -12.26 -9.03 4.89
CA ILE A 138 -12.72 -10.24 4.21
C ILE A 138 -11.86 -10.46 2.97
N THR A 139 -11.67 -9.42 2.15
CA THR A 139 -10.96 -9.54 0.87
C THR A 139 -9.48 -9.86 1.05
N SER A 140 -8.83 -9.47 2.16
CA SER A 140 -7.46 -9.89 2.46
C SER A 140 -7.33 -11.39 2.72
N VAL A 141 -8.24 -11.96 3.52
CA VAL A 141 -8.29 -13.40 3.82
C VAL A 141 -8.56 -14.19 2.55
N LEU A 142 -9.57 -13.77 1.77
CA LEU A 142 -9.91 -14.44 0.51
C LEU A 142 -8.79 -14.35 -0.52
N THR A 143 -8.10 -13.20 -0.60
CA THR A 143 -6.94 -13.03 -1.49
C THR A 143 -5.79 -13.95 -1.09
N TRP A 144 -5.50 -14.06 0.21
CA TRP A 144 -4.48 -14.97 0.73
C TRP A 144 -4.83 -16.45 0.45
N LEU A 145 -6.07 -16.87 0.75
CA LEU A 145 -6.54 -18.23 0.46
C LEU A 145 -6.50 -18.55 -1.03
N ALA A 146 -6.89 -17.60 -1.89
CA ALA A 146 -6.81 -17.76 -3.33
C ALA A 146 -5.36 -17.93 -3.79
N ALA A 147 -4.44 -17.06 -3.34
CA ALA A 147 -3.02 -17.15 -3.67
C ALA A 147 -2.43 -18.51 -3.26
N VAL A 148 -2.68 -18.95 -2.03
CA VAL A 148 -2.28 -20.29 -1.55
C VAL A 148 -2.84 -21.39 -2.46
N SER A 149 -4.09 -21.26 -2.90
CA SER A 149 -4.71 -22.23 -3.78
C SER A 149 -3.97 -22.37 -5.13
N TYR A 150 -3.54 -21.28 -5.76
CA TYR A 150 -2.74 -21.36 -7.00
C TYR A 150 -1.38 -22.00 -6.75
N ILE A 151 -0.68 -21.53 -5.70
CA ILE A 151 0.65 -22.01 -5.33
C ILE A 151 0.62 -23.53 -5.10
N GLN A 152 -0.35 -24.00 -4.33
CA GLN A 152 -0.45 -25.42 -3.96
C GLN A 152 -0.98 -26.31 -5.09
N ARG A 153 -1.61 -25.75 -6.14
CA ARG A 153 -2.02 -26.51 -7.32
C ARG A 153 -0.85 -26.74 -8.29
N SER A 154 0.08 -25.79 -8.39
CA SER A 154 1.24 -25.88 -9.29
C SER A 154 2.56 -25.73 -8.52
N PRO A 155 2.93 -26.71 -7.68
CA PRO A 155 4.16 -26.64 -6.89
C PRO A 155 5.43 -26.59 -7.75
N THR A 156 5.38 -27.08 -8.98
CA THR A 156 6.51 -27.03 -9.94
C THR A 156 6.70 -25.65 -10.57
N SER A 157 5.67 -24.80 -10.56
CA SER A 157 5.75 -23.40 -11.00
C SER A 157 6.11 -22.44 -9.87
N LEU A 158 6.19 -22.94 -8.63
CA LEU A 158 6.47 -22.14 -7.46
C LEU A 158 7.89 -21.57 -7.55
N PHE A 159 8.01 -20.25 -7.41
CA PHE A 159 9.30 -19.61 -7.26
C PHE A 159 9.30 -18.56 -6.14
N GLY A 160 10.44 -17.89 -5.94
CA GLY A 160 10.65 -16.98 -4.81
C GLY A 160 9.59 -15.88 -4.68
N MET A 161 9.00 -15.41 -5.78
CA MET A 161 7.95 -14.39 -5.76
C MET A 161 6.69 -14.88 -5.05
N ASP A 162 6.27 -16.12 -5.28
CA ASP A 162 5.07 -16.70 -4.68
C ASP A 162 5.21 -16.77 -3.16
N THR A 163 6.40 -17.15 -2.68
CA THR A 163 6.72 -17.17 -1.26
C THR A 163 6.64 -15.76 -0.65
N MET A 164 7.24 -14.76 -1.31
CA MET A 164 7.21 -13.37 -0.83
C MET A 164 5.79 -12.79 -0.85
N MET A 165 5.02 -13.09 -1.92
CA MET A 165 3.62 -12.72 -2.05
C MET A 165 2.79 -13.28 -0.90
N ASN A 166 2.92 -14.59 -0.65
CA ASN A 166 2.14 -15.28 0.37
C ASN A 166 2.45 -14.75 1.78
N LEU A 167 3.73 -14.52 2.09
CA LEU A 167 4.16 -13.91 3.35
C LEU A 167 3.61 -12.49 3.53
N LEU A 168 3.72 -11.65 2.50
CA LEU A 168 3.24 -10.28 2.57
C LEU A 168 1.71 -10.21 2.73
N LEU A 169 0.98 -11.03 1.97
CA LEU A 169 -0.48 -11.14 2.09
C LEU A 169 -0.91 -11.60 3.49
N LEU A 170 -0.19 -12.54 4.11
CA LEU A 170 -0.44 -12.99 5.48
C LEU A 170 -0.35 -11.81 6.47
N TYR A 171 0.68 -10.98 6.38
CA TYR A 171 0.84 -9.83 7.27
C TYR A 171 -0.19 -8.72 7.00
N LEU A 172 -0.54 -8.50 5.73
CA LEU A 172 -1.58 -7.54 5.33
C LEU A 172 -3.00 -7.97 5.76
N MET A 173 -3.22 -9.29 5.92
CA MET A 173 -4.44 -9.87 6.48
C MET A 173 -4.56 -9.61 7.99
N ILE A 174 -3.45 -9.73 8.72
CA ILE A 174 -3.40 -9.46 10.17
C ILE A 174 -3.57 -7.96 10.45
N GLY A 175 -2.84 -7.12 9.73
CA GLY A 175 -2.82 -5.67 9.93
C GLY A 175 -4.09 -4.95 9.44
N PRO A 176 -4.38 -3.74 9.94
CA PRO A 176 -5.50 -2.92 9.52
C PRO A 176 -5.19 -2.19 8.20
N SER A 177 -4.81 -2.95 7.16
CA SER A 177 -4.38 -2.42 5.86
C SER A 177 -5.47 -1.63 5.11
N GLY A 178 -6.74 -1.77 5.53
CA GLY A 178 -7.88 -0.98 5.05
C GLY A 178 -8.12 0.33 5.82
N ALA A 179 -7.31 0.70 6.81
CA ALA A 179 -7.53 1.93 7.61
C ALA A 179 -6.97 3.21 6.96
N ALA A 180 -6.21 3.08 5.87
CA ALA A 180 -5.69 4.17 5.05
C ALA A 180 -5.68 3.78 3.56
N PHE A 181 -5.75 4.77 2.67
CA PHE A 181 -5.73 4.59 1.20
C PHE A 181 -6.65 3.45 0.71
N SER A 182 -7.91 3.48 1.13
CA SER A 182 -8.87 2.40 0.91
C SER A 182 -10.28 2.93 0.67
N VAL A 183 -11.10 2.18 -0.06
CA VAL A 183 -12.54 2.45 -0.20
C VAL A 183 -13.24 2.34 1.16
N ASP A 184 -12.83 1.41 2.03
CA ASP A 184 -13.33 1.30 3.41
C ASP A 184 -13.19 2.63 4.17
N ARG A 185 -12.06 3.33 3.98
CA ARG A 185 -11.84 4.64 4.58
C ARG A 185 -12.76 5.70 3.97
N LEU A 186 -12.95 5.72 2.66
CA LEU A 186 -13.90 6.64 2.01
C LEU A 186 -15.33 6.44 2.53
N ILE A 187 -15.76 5.19 2.66
CA ILE A 187 -17.06 4.82 3.23
C ILE A 187 -17.17 5.28 4.70
N ALA A 188 -16.11 5.07 5.51
CA ALA A 188 -16.10 5.52 6.90
C ALA A 188 -16.23 7.05 7.02
N ARG A 189 -15.57 7.81 6.13
CA ARG A 189 -15.68 9.28 6.09
C ARG A 189 -17.07 9.74 5.69
N TYR A 190 -17.65 9.13 4.64
CA TYR A 190 -19.03 9.40 4.23
C TYR A 190 -20.00 9.24 5.40
N TRP A 191 -19.98 8.07 6.05
CA TRP A 191 -20.90 7.79 7.15
C TRP A 191 -20.61 8.62 8.40
N GLY A 192 -19.35 8.96 8.66
CA GLY A 192 -18.95 9.85 9.74
C GLY A 192 -19.58 11.24 9.58
N THR A 193 -19.42 11.86 8.42
CA THR A 193 -20.05 13.15 8.10
C THR A 193 -21.57 13.05 8.12
N TRP A 194 -22.14 12.03 7.49
CA TRP A 194 -23.59 11.85 7.42
C TRP A 194 -24.23 11.74 8.80
N ARG A 195 -23.68 10.90 9.69
CA ARG A 195 -24.19 10.72 11.06
C ARG A 195 -24.04 11.98 11.90
N ALA A 196 -22.92 12.71 11.78
CA ALA A 196 -22.74 13.97 12.48
C ALA A 196 -23.81 15.00 12.06
N LEU A 197 -23.97 15.20 10.75
CA LEU A 197 -24.93 16.16 10.20
C LEU A 197 -26.38 15.76 10.48
N ARG A 198 -26.75 14.48 10.39
CA ARG A 198 -28.10 14.01 10.77
C ARG A 198 -28.36 14.03 12.28
N GLY A 199 -27.31 13.86 13.08
CA GLY A 199 -27.35 13.85 14.54
C GLY A 199 -27.27 15.24 15.18
N HIS A 200 -27.47 16.32 14.42
CA HIS A 200 -27.40 17.70 14.92
C HIS A 200 -26.05 18.08 15.54
N ARG A 201 -24.96 17.42 15.11
CA ARG A 201 -23.58 17.72 15.51
C ARG A 201 -22.84 18.40 14.36
N PRO A 202 -21.81 19.21 14.64
CA PRO A 202 -20.91 19.70 13.61
C PRO A 202 -20.15 18.53 12.98
N ALA A 203 -19.94 18.60 11.66
CA ALA A 203 -19.11 17.61 10.98
C ALA A 203 -17.65 17.71 11.45
N PRO A 204 -16.90 16.59 11.52
CA PRO A 204 -15.48 16.62 11.85
C PRO A 204 -14.70 17.52 10.89
N ALA A 205 -13.86 18.40 11.44
CA ALA A 205 -12.99 19.28 10.65
C ALA A 205 -11.97 18.48 9.83
N ALA A 206 -11.45 17.39 10.39
CA ALA A 206 -10.52 16.48 9.72
C ALA A 206 -10.85 15.02 10.03
N PHE A 207 -10.31 14.11 9.23
CA PHE A 207 -10.42 12.67 9.44
C PHE A 207 -9.04 12.05 9.68
N PRO A 208 -8.47 12.18 10.89
CA PRO A 208 -7.15 11.62 11.18
C PRO A 208 -7.14 10.10 11.09
N HIS A 209 -6.03 9.54 10.62
CA HIS A 209 -5.86 8.09 10.59
C HIS A 209 -5.76 7.53 12.01
N PRO A 210 -6.45 6.41 12.31
CA PRO A 210 -6.40 5.83 13.65
C PRO A 210 -5.01 5.25 13.91
N GLN A 211 -4.44 5.56 15.07
CA GLN A 211 -3.20 4.93 15.53
C GLN A 211 -3.54 3.55 16.12
N LEU A 212 -3.00 2.50 15.52
CA LEU A 212 -3.39 1.12 15.81
C LEU A 212 -2.16 0.27 16.14
N VAL A 213 -2.26 -0.49 17.24
CA VAL A 213 -1.22 -1.46 17.63
C VAL A 213 -1.01 -2.51 16.53
N SER A 214 -2.10 -2.98 15.92
CA SER A 214 -2.04 -3.96 14.83
C SER A 214 -1.39 -3.42 13.55
N ALA A 215 -1.36 -2.10 13.34
CA ALA A 215 -0.64 -1.50 12.21
C ALA A 215 0.87 -1.60 12.43
N ASN A 216 1.36 -1.22 13.60
CA ASN A 216 2.77 -1.36 13.95
C ASN A 216 3.19 -2.84 13.98
N LEU A 217 2.39 -3.72 14.62
CA LEU A 217 2.67 -5.16 14.66
C LEU A 217 2.88 -5.74 13.24
N ALA A 218 1.94 -5.49 12.31
CA ALA A 218 2.05 -5.99 10.95
C ALA A 218 3.28 -5.43 10.21
N LEU A 219 3.59 -4.14 10.36
CA LEU A 219 4.80 -3.55 9.79
C LEU A 219 6.08 -4.16 10.38
N ARG A 220 6.14 -4.37 11.70
CA ARG A 220 7.28 -5.03 12.35
C ARG A 220 7.45 -6.47 11.89
N LEU A 221 6.37 -7.21 11.69
CA LEU A 221 6.42 -8.57 11.16
C LEU A 221 7.03 -8.58 9.75
N ILE A 222 6.60 -7.68 8.86
CA ILE A 222 7.20 -7.53 7.52
C ILE A 222 8.69 -7.19 7.62
N GLN A 223 9.06 -6.21 8.46
CA GLN A 223 10.44 -5.76 8.64
C GLN A 223 11.34 -6.88 9.16
N VAL A 224 10.94 -7.53 10.26
CA VAL A 224 11.72 -8.60 10.88
C VAL A 224 11.84 -9.80 9.94
N ASN A 225 10.76 -10.19 9.26
CA ASN A 225 10.83 -11.29 8.28
C ASN A 225 11.76 -10.94 7.11
N LEU A 226 11.74 -9.69 6.62
CA LEU A 226 12.66 -9.28 5.55
C LEU A 226 14.13 -9.29 6.01
N CYS A 227 14.40 -8.90 7.25
CA CYS A 227 15.73 -9.03 7.87
C CYS A 227 16.20 -10.49 7.90
N PHE A 228 15.32 -11.43 8.26
CA PHE A 228 15.65 -12.86 8.21
C PHE A 228 15.90 -13.37 6.79
N ILE A 229 15.07 -12.96 5.82
CA ILE A 229 15.23 -13.36 4.41
C ILE A 229 16.60 -12.92 3.89
N TYR A 230 16.99 -11.65 4.10
CA TYR A 230 18.30 -11.17 3.65
C TYR A 230 19.45 -11.84 4.38
N LEU A 231 19.37 -11.99 5.71
CA LEU A 231 20.44 -12.62 6.46
C LEU A 231 20.64 -14.08 6.01
N ALA A 232 19.56 -14.85 5.91
CA ALA A 232 19.61 -16.23 5.45
C ALA A 232 20.16 -16.34 4.03
N ALA A 233 19.72 -15.45 3.12
CA ALA A 233 20.21 -15.41 1.75
C ALA A 233 21.72 -15.10 1.68
N GLY A 234 22.21 -14.16 2.51
CA GLY A 234 23.62 -13.78 2.56
C GLY A 234 24.50 -14.88 3.17
N LEU A 235 24.07 -15.46 4.30
CA LEU A 235 24.78 -16.55 4.97
C LEU A 235 24.82 -17.83 4.13
N ALA A 236 23.76 -18.14 3.38
CA ALA A 236 23.76 -19.27 2.44
C ALA A 236 24.81 -19.09 1.34
N LYS A 237 24.99 -17.86 0.83
CA LYS A 237 25.98 -17.55 -0.20
C LYS A 237 27.42 -17.69 0.28
N LEU A 238 27.71 -17.44 1.56
CA LEU A 238 29.04 -17.65 2.15
C LEU A 238 29.50 -19.11 2.06
N GLN A 239 28.59 -20.06 1.91
CA GLN A 239 28.92 -21.48 1.80
C GLN A 239 29.37 -21.88 0.38
N GLY A 240 29.10 -21.05 -0.63
CA GLY A 240 29.37 -21.36 -2.04
C GLY A 240 30.73 -20.85 -2.52
N THR A 241 31.58 -21.74 -3.04
CA THR A 241 32.90 -21.38 -3.61
C THR A 241 32.83 -20.39 -4.78
N SER A 242 31.71 -20.35 -5.51
CA SER A 242 31.49 -19.40 -6.59
C SER A 242 31.43 -17.95 -6.11
N TRP A 243 30.97 -17.70 -4.88
CA TRP A 243 30.91 -16.36 -4.30
C TRP A 243 32.31 -15.88 -3.92
N TRP A 244 33.13 -16.74 -3.32
CA TRP A 244 34.52 -16.42 -2.97
C TRP A 244 35.43 -16.23 -4.18
N SER A 245 35.18 -16.97 -5.26
CA SER A 245 35.94 -16.84 -6.51
C SER A 245 35.45 -15.67 -7.41
N GLY A 246 34.40 -14.94 -7.00
CA GLY A 246 33.80 -13.87 -7.82
C GLY A 246 33.00 -14.37 -9.04
N THR A 247 32.93 -15.68 -9.28
CA THR A 247 32.27 -16.26 -10.46
C THR A 247 30.75 -16.35 -10.33
N ALA A 248 30.18 -16.19 -9.13
CA ALA A 248 28.75 -16.26 -8.89
C ALA A 248 27.94 -15.25 -9.71
N ILE A 249 28.37 -13.98 -9.74
CA ILE A 249 27.67 -12.92 -10.47
C ILE A 249 27.67 -13.24 -11.97
N TYR A 250 28.80 -13.66 -12.54
CA TYR A 250 28.85 -14.06 -13.95
C TYR A 250 27.90 -15.22 -14.26
N ARG A 251 27.93 -16.28 -13.43
CA ARG A 251 27.05 -17.45 -13.62
C ARG A 251 25.57 -17.06 -13.60
N THR A 252 25.21 -16.05 -12.81
CA THR A 252 23.87 -15.50 -12.77
C THR A 252 23.52 -14.66 -14.00
N LEU A 253 24.44 -13.80 -14.47
CA LEU A 253 24.22 -12.93 -15.63
C LEU A 253 24.28 -13.65 -16.98
N ALA A 254 24.97 -14.78 -17.06
CA ALA A 254 25.09 -15.59 -18.26
C ALA A 254 24.20 -16.84 -18.23
N ASN A 255 23.23 -16.90 -17.30
CA ASN A 255 22.32 -18.03 -17.21
C ASN A 255 21.26 -17.96 -18.32
N PRO A 256 21.22 -18.91 -19.27
CA PRO A 256 20.27 -18.86 -20.38
C PRO A 256 18.80 -19.04 -19.95
N GLU A 257 18.53 -19.55 -18.74
CA GLU A 257 17.18 -19.76 -18.22
C GLU A 257 16.54 -18.48 -17.67
N PHE A 258 17.36 -17.59 -17.09
CA PHE A 258 16.88 -16.37 -16.42
C PHE A 258 17.32 -15.09 -17.12
N SER A 259 18.53 -15.05 -17.67
CA SER A 259 19.06 -13.84 -18.27
C SER A 259 18.43 -13.57 -19.64
N PRO A 260 18.12 -12.31 -19.97
CA PRO A 260 17.48 -11.95 -21.24
C PRO A 260 18.48 -12.00 -22.40
N MET A 261 19.09 -13.16 -22.64
CA MET A 261 20.15 -13.39 -23.62
C MET A 261 19.70 -13.15 -25.06
N GLN A 262 18.39 -13.27 -25.33
CA GLN A 262 17.79 -12.98 -26.63
C GLN A 262 17.74 -11.46 -26.93
N ASN A 263 17.89 -10.62 -25.91
CA ASN A 263 17.98 -9.17 -26.09
C ASN A 263 19.39 -8.79 -26.58
N GLY A 264 19.48 -8.31 -27.83
CA GLY A 264 20.76 -7.95 -28.44
C GLY A 264 21.56 -6.89 -27.67
N LEU A 265 20.90 -5.96 -26.98
CA LEU A 265 21.57 -4.96 -26.14
C LEU A 265 22.20 -5.59 -24.90
N TYR A 266 21.50 -6.55 -24.27
CA TYR A 266 22.01 -7.27 -23.11
C TYR A 266 23.22 -8.14 -23.48
N ALA A 267 23.11 -8.91 -24.56
CA ALA A 267 24.21 -9.72 -25.07
C ALA A 267 25.44 -8.86 -25.46
N ALA A 268 25.21 -7.73 -26.15
CA ALA A 268 26.28 -6.80 -26.51
C ALA A 268 26.96 -6.20 -25.26
N PHE A 269 26.18 -5.87 -24.22
CA PHE A 269 26.70 -5.39 -22.94
C PHE A 269 27.60 -6.44 -22.26
N LEU A 270 27.17 -7.71 -22.18
CA LEU A 270 28.01 -8.77 -21.61
C LEU A 270 29.30 -8.98 -22.41
N ILE A 271 29.22 -9.00 -23.74
CA ILE A 271 30.41 -9.10 -24.62
C ILE A 271 31.33 -7.90 -24.39
N PHE A 272 30.78 -6.69 -24.26
CA PHE A 272 31.56 -5.49 -23.94
C PHE A 272 32.30 -5.64 -22.61
N LEU A 273 31.64 -6.13 -21.55
CA LEU A 273 32.29 -6.37 -20.27
C LEU A 273 33.41 -7.40 -20.39
N CYS A 274 33.19 -8.52 -21.09
CA CYS A 274 34.21 -9.55 -21.32
C CYS A 274 35.45 -9.01 -22.05
N ARG A 275 35.27 -8.03 -22.95
CA ARG A 275 36.38 -7.36 -23.65
C ARG A 275 37.16 -6.39 -22.76
N HIS A 276 36.59 -5.94 -21.64
CA HIS A 276 37.18 -4.96 -20.73
C HIS A 276 37.46 -5.58 -19.35
N ARG A 277 38.59 -6.28 -19.23
CA ARG A 277 38.98 -7.03 -18.02
C ARG A 277 38.84 -6.24 -16.70
N GLY A 278 39.27 -4.99 -16.66
CA GLY A 278 39.18 -4.18 -15.43
C GLY A 278 37.73 -3.91 -15.00
N LEU A 279 36.84 -3.62 -15.96
CA LEU A 279 35.41 -3.43 -15.68
C LEU A 279 34.74 -4.75 -15.28
N TRP A 280 35.15 -5.85 -15.92
CA TRP A 280 34.70 -7.19 -15.58
C TRP A 280 35.02 -7.53 -14.12
N GLU A 281 36.30 -7.44 -13.72
CA GLU A 281 36.74 -7.76 -12.36
C GLU A 281 36.08 -6.85 -11.32
N LEU A 282 35.93 -5.55 -11.62
CA LEU A 282 35.23 -4.61 -10.75
C LEU A 282 33.76 -5.00 -10.55
N LEU A 283 33.03 -5.36 -11.60
CA LEU A 283 31.63 -5.71 -11.50
C LEU A 283 31.40 -7.08 -10.86
N MET A 284 32.19 -8.09 -11.20
CA MET A 284 32.04 -9.43 -10.65
C MET A 284 32.36 -9.45 -9.15
N THR A 285 33.55 -8.99 -8.78
CA THR A 285 34.00 -8.98 -7.39
C THR A 285 33.26 -7.92 -6.58
N GLY A 286 33.10 -6.71 -7.14
CA GLY A 286 32.35 -5.63 -6.49
C GLY A 286 30.88 -5.98 -6.30
N GLY A 287 30.26 -6.68 -7.26
CA GLY A 287 28.89 -7.17 -7.15
C GLY A 287 28.71 -8.22 -6.05
N VAL A 288 29.67 -9.12 -5.87
CA VAL A 288 29.69 -10.06 -4.72
C VAL A 288 29.78 -9.29 -3.40
N LEU A 289 30.76 -8.39 -3.26
CA LEU A 289 30.97 -7.62 -2.03
C LEU A 289 29.74 -6.75 -1.70
N PHE A 290 29.16 -6.11 -2.71
CA PHE A 290 27.92 -5.36 -2.59
C PHE A 290 26.77 -6.25 -2.10
N THR A 291 26.60 -7.43 -2.70
CA THR A 291 25.55 -8.38 -2.29
C THR A 291 25.72 -8.78 -0.83
N PHE A 292 26.94 -9.13 -0.38
CA PHE A 292 27.18 -9.44 1.03
C PHE A 292 26.95 -8.26 1.96
N ALA A 293 27.43 -7.06 1.60
CA ALA A 293 27.25 -5.86 2.40
C ALA A 293 25.77 -5.52 2.59
N VAL A 294 24.97 -5.67 1.53
CA VAL A 294 23.51 -5.49 1.60
C VAL A 294 22.90 -6.62 2.40
N GLU A 295 22.98 -7.87 1.97
CA GLU A 295 22.21 -8.97 2.57
C GLU A 295 22.56 -9.26 4.04
N ILE A 296 23.85 -9.31 4.38
CA ILE A 296 24.30 -9.59 5.75
C ILE A 296 24.21 -8.33 6.62
N GLY A 297 24.51 -7.15 6.05
CA GLY A 297 24.48 -5.88 6.77
C GLY A 297 23.07 -5.36 7.05
N PHE A 298 22.10 -5.62 6.16
CA PHE A 298 20.73 -5.11 6.26
C PHE A 298 20.09 -5.30 7.64
N PRO A 299 20.00 -6.52 8.23
CA PRO A 299 19.33 -6.74 9.51
C PRO A 299 19.91 -5.93 10.67
N PHE A 300 21.17 -5.49 10.59
CA PHE A 300 21.83 -4.73 11.64
C PHE A 300 21.84 -3.22 11.36
N LEU A 301 22.08 -2.83 10.10
CA LEU A 301 22.30 -1.45 9.71
C LEU A 301 21.01 -0.70 9.34
N ILE A 302 19.93 -1.41 8.99
CA ILE A 302 18.67 -0.76 8.57
C ILE A 302 17.99 0.04 9.69
N TRP A 303 18.19 -0.38 10.94
CA TRP A 303 17.54 0.24 12.10
C TRP A 303 18.13 1.61 12.46
N ASN A 304 19.41 1.84 12.16
CA ASN A 304 20.10 3.09 12.42
C ASN A 304 19.71 4.15 11.37
N PRO A 305 19.17 5.33 11.75
CA PRO A 305 18.74 6.37 10.82
C PRO A 305 19.81 6.83 9.83
N ARG A 306 21.10 6.79 10.19
CA ARG A 306 22.21 7.23 9.33
C ARG A 306 22.48 6.26 8.17
N THR A 307 22.41 4.96 8.44
CA THR A 307 22.70 3.89 7.48
C THR A 307 21.47 3.34 6.81
N ARG A 308 20.27 3.63 7.34
CA ARG A 308 18.98 3.18 6.81
C ARG A 308 18.83 3.46 5.32
N TRP A 309 19.09 4.69 4.88
CA TRP A 309 18.95 5.07 3.47
C TRP A 309 19.95 4.37 2.58
N THR A 310 21.18 4.15 3.05
CA THR A 310 22.16 3.34 2.33
C THR A 310 21.66 1.91 2.13
N MET A 311 21.06 1.30 3.15
CA MET A 311 20.50 -0.06 3.05
C MET A 311 19.25 -0.13 2.17
N ILE A 312 18.34 0.84 2.27
CA ILE A 312 17.15 0.93 1.40
C ILE A 312 17.58 1.08 -0.06
N THR A 313 18.48 2.03 -0.34
CA THR A 313 18.99 2.27 -1.70
C THR A 313 19.76 1.06 -2.22
N GLY A 314 20.61 0.45 -1.38
CA GLY A 314 21.34 -0.78 -1.72
C GLY A 314 20.39 -1.93 -2.08
N ALA A 315 19.39 -2.19 -1.26
CA ALA A 315 18.37 -3.21 -1.54
C ALA A 315 17.58 -2.89 -2.82
N PHE A 316 17.19 -1.64 -3.03
CA PHE A 316 16.50 -1.20 -4.25
C PHE A 316 17.36 -1.40 -5.50
N LEU A 317 18.63 -1.00 -5.48
CA LEU A 317 19.56 -1.18 -6.59
C LEU A 317 19.82 -2.67 -6.86
N MET A 318 19.97 -3.48 -5.81
CA MET A 318 20.15 -4.92 -5.92
C MET A 318 18.96 -5.57 -6.63
N HIS A 319 17.74 -5.31 -6.16
CA HIS A 319 16.52 -5.89 -6.76
C HIS A 319 16.22 -5.35 -8.15
N THR A 320 16.55 -4.08 -8.42
CA THR A 320 16.47 -3.53 -9.78
C THR A 320 17.48 -4.23 -10.70
N GLY A 321 18.70 -4.45 -10.24
CA GLY A 321 19.71 -5.22 -10.97
C GLY A 321 19.25 -6.63 -11.28
N ILE A 322 18.69 -7.35 -10.29
CA ILE A 322 18.10 -8.69 -10.47
C ILE A 322 16.96 -8.66 -11.50
N ALA A 323 16.04 -7.68 -11.40
CA ALA A 323 14.90 -7.57 -12.31
C ALA A 323 15.35 -7.41 -13.78
N LEU A 324 16.36 -6.57 -14.01
CA LEU A 324 16.86 -6.27 -15.35
C LEU A 324 17.75 -7.38 -15.92
N SER A 325 18.51 -8.08 -15.07
CA SER A 325 19.52 -9.04 -15.51
C SER A 325 19.09 -10.51 -15.45
N MET A 326 18.05 -10.84 -14.68
CA MET A 326 17.56 -12.21 -14.50
C MET A 326 16.08 -12.38 -14.90
N GLY A 327 15.43 -11.34 -15.44
CA GLY A 327 14.00 -11.40 -15.79
C GLY A 327 13.05 -11.62 -14.60
N LEU A 328 13.55 -11.62 -13.37
CA LEU A 328 12.81 -11.87 -12.13
C LEU A 328 12.04 -10.62 -11.66
N THR A 329 11.33 -9.96 -12.57
CA THR A 329 10.72 -8.64 -12.31
C THR A 329 9.70 -8.68 -11.17
N THR A 330 8.78 -9.64 -11.16
CA THR A 330 7.73 -9.74 -10.13
C THR A 330 8.29 -10.08 -8.75
N PHE A 331 9.33 -10.92 -8.69
CA PHE A 331 10.08 -11.18 -7.45
C PHE A 331 10.71 -9.90 -6.91
N SER A 332 11.46 -9.18 -7.75
CA SER A 332 12.09 -7.92 -7.38
C SER A 332 11.08 -6.86 -6.95
N MET A 333 9.93 -6.77 -7.62
CA MET A 333 8.84 -5.88 -7.21
C MET A 333 8.36 -6.23 -5.80
N MET A 334 8.08 -7.50 -5.50
CA MET A 334 7.66 -7.91 -4.15
C MET A 334 8.71 -7.59 -3.09
N MET A 335 9.99 -7.84 -3.39
CA MET A 335 11.08 -7.53 -2.46
C MET A 335 11.19 -6.02 -2.19
N VAL A 336 11.12 -5.18 -3.23
CA VAL A 336 11.13 -3.71 -3.07
C VAL A 336 9.93 -3.23 -2.27
N LEU A 337 8.73 -3.81 -2.49
CA LEU A 337 7.54 -3.47 -1.70
C LEU A 337 7.70 -3.83 -0.23
N MET A 338 8.35 -4.94 0.10
CA MET A 338 8.66 -5.28 1.49
C MET A 338 9.71 -4.32 2.07
N VAL A 339 10.70 -3.87 1.29
CA VAL A 339 11.67 -2.84 1.71
C VAL A 339 10.98 -1.52 2.04
N PHE A 340 9.87 -1.16 1.37
CA PHE A 340 9.11 0.06 1.69
C PHE A 340 8.61 0.10 3.13
N SER A 341 8.47 -1.06 3.80
CA SER A 341 8.12 -1.11 5.23
C SER A 341 9.14 -0.39 6.13
N PHE A 342 10.36 -0.13 5.66
CA PHE A 342 11.40 0.60 6.38
C PHE A 342 11.43 2.10 6.09
N ILE A 343 10.60 2.60 5.17
CA ILE A 343 10.50 4.03 4.89
C ILE A 343 9.93 4.72 6.16
N PRO A 344 10.61 5.76 6.70
CA PRO A 344 10.08 6.50 7.83
C PRO A 344 8.73 7.12 7.49
N GLN A 345 7.78 6.98 8.40
CA GLN A 345 6.42 7.48 8.21
C GLN A 345 6.40 9.00 8.01
N GLU A 346 7.34 9.71 8.62
CA GLU A 346 7.48 11.16 8.53
C GLU A 346 7.71 11.62 7.08
N ILE A 347 8.31 10.80 6.24
CA ILE A 347 8.51 11.13 4.82
C ILE A 347 7.20 11.01 4.06
N LEU A 348 6.44 9.94 4.33
CA LEU A 348 5.12 9.79 3.72
C LEU A 348 4.20 10.95 4.12
N GLU A 349 4.26 11.38 5.38
CA GLU A 349 3.52 12.55 5.87
C GLU A 349 3.95 13.83 5.18
N ARG A 350 5.26 14.12 5.11
CA ARG A 350 5.77 15.29 4.39
C ARG A 350 5.35 15.32 2.92
N LEU A 351 5.34 14.17 2.25
CA LEU A 351 4.89 14.08 0.86
C LEU A 351 3.39 14.38 0.74
N LEU A 352 2.57 13.87 1.66
CA LEU A 352 1.14 14.14 1.68
C LEU A 352 0.85 15.61 2.02
N ASP A 353 1.57 16.18 2.98
CA ASP A 353 1.45 17.59 3.41
C ASP A 353 1.89 18.54 2.28
N ALA A 354 3.00 18.24 1.59
CA ALA A 354 3.44 19.03 0.43
C ALA A 354 2.44 19.01 -0.73
N VAL A 355 1.68 17.91 -0.88
CA VAL A 355 0.53 17.88 -1.80
C VAL A 355 -0.61 18.73 -1.25
N ALA A 356 -0.94 18.58 0.04
CA ALA A 356 -2.01 19.32 0.72
C ALA A 356 -1.84 20.84 0.59
N GLU A 357 -0.63 21.36 0.81
CA GLU A 357 -0.29 22.79 0.76
C GLU A 357 -0.51 23.41 -0.63
N ARG A 358 -0.47 22.60 -1.70
CA ARG A 358 -0.73 23.05 -3.07
C ARG A 358 -2.22 23.06 -3.43
N LEU A 359 -3.06 22.46 -2.59
CA LEU A 359 -4.49 22.36 -2.85
C LEU A 359 -5.21 23.61 -2.39
N GLU A 360 -6.25 23.98 -3.14
CA GLU A 360 -7.09 25.11 -2.78
C GLU A 360 -8.01 24.74 -1.61
N HIS A 361 -8.02 25.57 -0.56
CA HIS A 361 -9.01 25.43 0.51
C HIS A 361 -10.40 25.83 0.01
N LEU A 362 -11.36 24.94 0.19
CA LEU A 362 -12.73 25.07 -0.28
C LEU A 362 -13.68 25.23 0.91
N ARG A 363 -14.65 26.15 0.81
CA ARG A 363 -15.66 26.41 1.85
C ARG A 363 -17.03 26.02 1.35
N LEU A 364 -17.53 24.89 1.83
CA LEU A 364 -18.82 24.35 1.44
C LEU A 364 -19.88 24.80 2.45
N ALA A 365 -20.78 25.67 2.00
CA ALA A 365 -21.88 26.21 2.80
C ALA A 365 -23.06 25.23 2.81
N LEU A 366 -23.48 24.86 4.03
CA LEU A 366 -24.64 24.02 4.30
C LEU A 366 -25.74 24.88 4.94
N TYR A 367 -26.85 25.05 4.23
CA TYR A 367 -27.97 25.92 4.65
C TYR A 367 -29.06 25.16 5.39
N SER A 368 -29.25 23.89 5.04
CA SER A 368 -30.23 23.03 5.66
C SER A 368 -29.66 21.64 5.89
N ARG A 369 -30.11 20.96 6.95
CA ARG A 369 -29.79 19.54 7.18
C ARG A 369 -30.74 18.62 6.40
N ALA A 370 -31.29 19.10 5.27
CA ALA A 370 -32.12 18.31 4.37
C ALA A 370 -31.32 17.11 3.84
N ARG A 371 -31.99 15.97 3.61
CA ARG A 371 -31.33 14.71 3.20
C ARG A 371 -30.44 14.88 1.96
N GLY A 372 -30.87 15.68 0.98
CA GLY A 372 -30.09 15.95 -0.23
C GLY A 372 -28.77 16.67 0.04
N GLN A 373 -28.81 17.78 0.80
CA GLN A 373 -27.61 18.55 1.13
C GLN A 373 -26.63 17.75 1.99
N VAL A 374 -27.15 17.03 2.99
CA VAL A 374 -26.32 16.15 3.84
C VAL A 374 -25.65 15.05 3.00
N ARG A 375 -26.36 14.49 2.00
CA ARG A 375 -25.78 13.52 1.07
C ARG A 375 -24.65 14.10 0.28
N ALA A 376 -24.89 15.22 -0.39
CA ALA A 376 -23.89 15.87 -1.22
C ALA A 376 -22.65 16.26 -0.39
N ALA A 377 -22.83 16.88 0.77
CA ALA A 377 -21.75 17.22 1.69
C ALA A 377 -20.96 15.99 2.16
N SER A 378 -21.65 14.89 2.49
CA SER A 378 -21.00 13.65 2.92
C SER A 378 -20.21 12.98 1.79
N VAL A 379 -20.70 13.02 0.55
CA VAL A 379 -19.96 12.54 -0.63
C VAL A 379 -18.71 13.39 -0.85
N VAL A 380 -18.83 14.72 -0.85
CA VAL A 380 -17.67 15.62 -1.01
C VAL A 380 -16.62 15.35 0.07
N ARG A 381 -17.02 15.27 1.35
CA ARG A 381 -16.10 14.98 2.47
C ARG A 381 -15.51 13.57 2.42
N ALA A 382 -16.18 12.59 1.84
CA ALA A 382 -15.62 11.26 1.66
C ALA A 382 -14.39 11.29 0.74
N PHE A 383 -14.51 11.97 -0.41
CA PHE A 383 -13.49 12.07 -1.44
C PHE A 383 -12.44 13.17 -1.22
N ASP A 384 -12.66 14.05 -0.25
CA ASP A 384 -11.73 15.09 0.17
C ASP A 384 -10.54 14.52 0.97
N VAL A 385 -9.71 13.66 0.39
CA VAL A 385 -8.69 12.86 1.13
C VAL A 385 -7.65 13.72 1.87
N TRP A 386 -7.45 14.97 1.45
CA TRP A 386 -6.52 15.92 2.06
C TRP A 386 -7.18 16.93 3.02
N ASP A 387 -8.46 16.74 3.35
CA ASP A 387 -9.20 17.65 4.23
C ASP A 387 -9.17 19.13 3.76
N GLN A 388 -9.21 19.36 2.44
CA GLN A 388 -9.21 20.69 1.82
C GLN A 388 -10.57 21.40 1.93
N VAL A 389 -11.66 20.64 2.14
CA VAL A 389 -13.05 21.14 2.20
C VAL A 389 -13.51 21.36 3.64
N SER A 390 -13.73 22.62 4.01
CA SER A 390 -14.37 23.01 5.26
C SER A 390 -15.89 23.15 5.08
N LEU A 391 -16.66 22.57 6.00
CA LEU A 391 -18.12 22.73 6.04
C LEU A 391 -18.47 23.94 6.92
N GLN A 392 -19.16 24.91 6.34
CA GLN A 392 -19.74 26.04 7.08
C GLN A 392 -21.24 25.87 7.17
N GLU A 393 -21.77 25.75 8.38
CA GLU A 393 -23.22 25.70 8.62
C GLU A 393 -23.74 27.14 8.71
N THR A 394 -24.38 27.63 7.66
CA THR A 394 -24.85 29.02 7.57
C THR A 394 -26.36 29.08 7.71
N GLY A 395 -26.88 29.97 8.56
CA GLY A 395 -28.33 30.11 8.80
C GLY A 395 -28.94 29.04 9.72
N LEU A 396 -28.14 28.12 10.27
CA LEU A 396 -28.53 27.17 11.30
C LEU A 396 -28.24 27.77 12.68
N ASN A 397 -29.26 27.94 13.53
CA ASN A 397 -29.10 28.37 14.92
C ASN A 397 -28.36 27.27 15.72
N LEU A 398 -27.04 27.31 15.74
CA LEU A 398 -26.21 26.46 16.58
C LEU A 398 -26.11 27.07 17.99
N PRO A 399 -26.29 26.28 19.07
CA PRO A 399 -26.05 26.77 20.43
C PRO A 399 -24.57 27.16 20.57
N GLY A 400 -24.30 28.45 20.83
CA GLY A 400 -22.94 29.00 20.99
C GLY A 400 -22.37 29.79 19.81
N ALA A 401 -23.08 29.89 18.68
CA ALA A 401 -22.69 30.77 17.58
C ALA A 401 -23.11 32.22 17.89
N GLY A 402 -22.18 33.04 18.36
CA GLY A 402 -22.43 34.45 18.66
C GLY A 402 -22.93 35.22 17.44
N SER A 403 -24.00 36.01 17.64
CA SER A 403 -24.68 36.95 16.72
C SER A 403 -24.91 36.51 15.26
N PRO A 404 -26.13 36.67 14.70
CA PRO A 404 -26.45 36.29 13.33
C PRO A 404 -25.80 37.25 12.31
N ARG A 405 -24.50 37.12 12.07
CA ARG A 405 -23.82 37.89 11.02
C ARG A 405 -24.00 37.18 9.68
N SER A 406 -24.70 37.88 8.79
CA SER A 406 -24.99 37.61 7.37
C SER A 406 -25.71 36.29 7.05
N ARG A 407 -27.04 36.36 6.89
CA ARG A 407 -27.76 35.43 6.01
C ARG A 407 -27.17 35.61 4.60
N LEU A 408 -26.49 34.59 4.07
CA LEU A 408 -26.07 34.61 2.67
C LEU A 408 -27.34 34.60 1.81
N PRO A 409 -27.54 35.53 0.86
CA PRO A 409 -28.65 35.47 -0.09
C PRO A 409 -28.37 34.34 -1.10
N GLY A 410 -29.31 33.41 -1.26
CA GLY A 410 -29.19 32.31 -2.20
C GLY A 410 -30.30 31.27 -2.03
N ASP A 411 -30.39 30.33 -2.97
CA ASP A 411 -31.32 29.22 -2.85
C ASP A 411 -30.89 28.30 -1.69
N ASN A 412 -31.56 28.48 -0.54
CA ASN A 412 -31.32 27.73 0.70
C ASN A 412 -31.61 26.22 0.55
N GLN A 413 -32.15 25.79 -0.59
CA GLN A 413 -32.45 24.38 -0.86
C GLN A 413 -31.23 23.59 -1.35
N HIS A 414 -30.19 24.25 -1.87
CA HIS A 414 -29.02 23.58 -2.45
C HIS A 414 -27.69 23.90 -1.76
N LEU A 415 -26.75 22.97 -1.87
CA LEU A 415 -25.38 23.11 -1.36
C LEU A 415 -24.65 24.17 -2.20
N GLN A 416 -23.85 25.02 -1.55
CA GLN A 416 -23.08 26.05 -2.26
C GLN A 416 -21.62 26.01 -1.85
N LEU A 417 -20.73 26.38 -2.77
CA LEU A 417 -19.30 26.56 -2.52
C LEU A 417 -18.98 28.05 -2.58
N VAL A 418 -18.32 28.57 -1.55
CA VAL A 418 -17.79 29.93 -1.52
C VAL A 418 -16.31 29.84 -1.90
N THR A 419 -15.95 30.43 -3.05
CA THR A 419 -14.55 30.47 -3.51
C THR A 419 -13.76 31.52 -2.72
N ASN A 420 -12.42 31.46 -2.81
CA ASN A 420 -11.55 32.44 -2.15
C ASN A 420 -11.74 33.87 -2.68
N GLN A 421 -12.29 34.00 -3.89
CA GLN A 421 -12.62 35.29 -4.53
C GLN A 421 -14.02 35.82 -4.14
N GLY A 422 -14.75 35.11 -3.26
CA GLY A 422 -16.09 35.49 -2.85
C GLY A 422 -17.19 35.08 -3.84
N GLN A 423 -16.88 34.30 -4.89
CA GLN A 423 -17.92 33.78 -5.77
C GLN A 423 -18.65 32.60 -5.12
N VAL A 424 -19.97 32.58 -5.26
CA VAL A 424 -20.82 31.47 -4.82
C VAL A 424 -21.13 30.57 -6.01
N LEU A 425 -20.79 29.28 -5.91
CA LEU A 425 -21.07 28.28 -6.93
C LEU A 425 -22.12 27.29 -6.40
N ALA A 426 -23.11 26.95 -7.23
CA ALA A 426 -24.19 26.02 -6.93
C ALA A 426 -24.46 25.09 -8.14
N GLY A 427 -25.25 24.04 -7.94
CA GLY A 427 -25.68 23.15 -9.03
C GLY A 427 -24.53 22.54 -9.82
N TYR A 428 -24.60 22.60 -11.15
CA TYR A 428 -23.56 22.05 -12.03
C TYR A 428 -22.21 22.76 -11.90
N ASP A 429 -22.20 24.08 -11.67
CA ASP A 429 -20.95 24.85 -11.58
C ASP A 429 -20.18 24.47 -10.30
N LEU A 430 -20.90 24.16 -9.21
CA LEU A 430 -20.31 23.54 -8.02
C LEU A 430 -19.68 22.19 -8.34
N PHE A 431 -20.42 21.29 -9.02
CA PHE A 431 -19.92 19.97 -9.39
C PHE A 431 -18.66 20.09 -10.28
N GLN A 432 -18.70 20.95 -11.30
CA GLN A 432 -17.59 21.17 -12.22
C GLN A 432 -16.35 21.70 -11.48
N HIS A 433 -16.53 22.65 -10.56
CA HIS A 433 -15.43 23.18 -9.77
C HIS A 433 -14.82 22.10 -8.86
N LEU A 434 -15.66 21.35 -8.14
CA LEU A 434 -15.20 20.24 -7.29
C LEU A 434 -14.50 19.15 -8.11
N ALA A 435 -15.03 18.78 -9.29
CA ALA A 435 -14.44 17.77 -10.17
C ALA A 435 -13.04 18.15 -10.67
N ARG A 436 -12.77 19.46 -10.81
CA ARG A 436 -11.46 19.97 -11.23
C ARG A 436 -10.49 20.16 -10.06
N LYS A 437 -10.99 20.35 -8.84
CA LYS A 437 -10.17 20.74 -7.67
C LYS A 437 -9.96 19.63 -6.65
N LEU A 438 -10.85 18.64 -6.57
CA LEU A 438 -10.65 17.47 -5.72
C LEU A 438 -9.72 16.48 -6.42
N PRO A 439 -8.57 16.10 -5.82
CA PRO A 439 -7.62 15.21 -6.48
C PRO A 439 -8.23 13.89 -6.94
N LEU A 440 -9.10 13.26 -6.15
CA LEU A 440 -9.74 12.00 -6.56
C LEU A 440 -10.80 12.15 -7.66
N TRP A 441 -11.27 13.36 -7.94
CA TRP A 441 -12.28 13.60 -8.98
C TRP A 441 -11.68 14.10 -10.29
N TRP A 442 -10.35 14.24 -10.38
CA TRP A 442 -9.68 14.74 -11.58
C TRP A 442 -10.14 14.08 -12.90
N PRO A 443 -10.47 12.76 -12.98
CA PRO A 443 -10.96 12.16 -14.22
C PRO A 443 -12.34 12.70 -14.61
N LEU A 444 -13.20 12.97 -13.63
CA LEU A 444 -14.50 13.62 -13.86
C LEU A 444 -14.30 15.04 -14.38
N GLY A 445 -13.26 15.74 -13.92
CA GLY A 445 -12.85 17.05 -14.42
C GLY A 445 -12.61 17.04 -15.94
N LEU A 446 -12.00 16.00 -16.49
CA LEU A 446 -11.79 15.86 -17.94
C LEU A 446 -13.10 15.77 -18.72
N VAL A 447 -14.07 15.03 -18.19
CA VAL A 447 -15.40 14.86 -18.82
C VAL A 447 -16.13 16.21 -18.92
N THR A 448 -15.88 17.14 -17.99
CA THR A 448 -16.51 18.47 -18.02
C THR A 448 -16.09 19.36 -19.20
N PHE A 449 -15.04 18.99 -19.96
CA PHE A 449 -14.61 19.71 -21.17
C PHE A 449 -15.31 19.25 -22.44
N ILE A 450 -16.02 18.12 -22.39
CA ILE A 450 -16.71 17.58 -23.57
C ILE A 450 -17.93 18.47 -23.90
N PRO A 451 -18.04 18.99 -25.15
CA PRO A 451 -19.19 19.78 -25.56
C PRO A 451 -20.51 19.04 -25.32
N GLY A 452 -21.53 19.74 -24.82
CA GLY A 452 -22.85 19.17 -24.52
C GLY A 452 -22.98 18.54 -23.12
N VAL A 453 -21.88 18.14 -22.46
CA VAL A 453 -21.93 17.58 -21.09
C VAL A 453 -22.46 18.59 -20.08
N ALA A 454 -22.12 19.86 -20.22
CA ALA A 454 -22.63 20.90 -19.33
C ALA A 454 -24.16 21.07 -19.41
N GLN A 455 -24.73 20.88 -20.60
CA GLN A 455 -26.17 21.02 -20.83
C GLN A 455 -26.94 19.84 -20.25
N VAL A 456 -26.40 18.62 -20.40
CA VAL A 456 -26.94 17.41 -19.76
C VAL A 456 -26.76 17.49 -18.24
N GLY A 457 -25.60 17.92 -17.76
CA GLY A 457 -25.26 17.98 -16.33
C GLY A 457 -26.13 18.94 -15.53
N ARG A 458 -26.57 20.07 -16.12
CA ARG A 458 -27.52 21.00 -15.48
C ARG A 458 -28.88 20.37 -15.17
N ASN A 459 -29.28 19.32 -15.88
CA ASN A 459 -30.51 18.57 -15.58
C ASN A 459 -30.35 17.68 -14.33
N PHE A 460 -29.13 17.23 -14.03
CA PHE A 460 -28.83 16.36 -12.89
C PHE A 460 -28.45 17.14 -11.62
N PHE A 461 -27.93 18.36 -11.78
CA PHE A 461 -27.50 19.23 -10.68
C PHE A 461 -28.30 20.55 -10.68
N PRO A 462 -29.55 20.54 -10.16
CA PRO A 462 -30.36 21.76 -10.06
C PRO A 462 -29.74 22.76 -9.08
N GLY A 463 -29.90 24.04 -9.39
CA GLY A 463 -29.39 25.17 -8.60
C GLY A 463 -28.65 26.18 -9.48
N THR A 464 -29.08 27.43 -9.45
CA THR A 464 -28.40 28.54 -10.12
C THR A 464 -27.78 29.46 -9.07
N ALA A 465 -26.48 29.69 -9.15
CA ALA A 465 -25.87 30.79 -8.41
C ALA A 465 -26.35 32.11 -9.04
N LYS A 466 -27.23 32.85 -8.36
CA LYS A 466 -27.43 34.26 -8.72
C LYS A 466 -26.22 35.01 -8.17
N GLY A 467 -25.36 35.47 -9.09
CA GLY A 467 -24.13 36.18 -8.75
C GLY A 467 -24.42 37.46 -7.98
N GLU A 468 -24.03 37.47 -6.71
CA GLU A 468 -23.72 38.70 -5.99
C GLU A 468 -22.33 38.52 -5.39
N ASP A 469 -21.47 39.51 -5.63
CA ASP A 469 -20.07 39.52 -5.16
C ASP A 469 -20.04 39.59 -3.63
N PHE A 470 -19.39 38.60 -2.99
CA PHE A 470 -19.15 38.64 -1.55
C PHE A 470 -17.94 39.51 -1.21
N PRO A 471 -17.91 40.13 -0.02
CA PRO A 471 -16.71 40.78 0.48
C PRO A 471 -15.57 39.77 0.54
N ALA A 472 -14.45 40.10 -0.12
CA ALA A 472 -13.21 39.36 0.00
C ALA A 472 -12.83 39.24 1.50
N PRO A 473 -12.20 38.12 1.91
CA PRO A 473 -11.82 37.93 3.30
C PRO A 473 -10.90 39.06 3.81
N PRO A 474 -10.93 39.40 5.11
CA PRO A 474 -9.89 40.22 5.71
C PRO A 474 -8.53 39.55 5.52
N ARG A 475 -7.53 40.33 5.12
CA ARG A 475 -6.17 39.86 4.84
C ARG A 475 -5.60 39.13 6.05
N GLU A 476 -4.74 38.14 5.82
CA GLU A 476 -4.07 37.36 6.86
C GLU A 476 -3.30 38.23 7.89
N SER A 477 -2.95 39.47 7.53
CA SER A 477 -2.38 40.50 8.40
C SER A 477 -3.30 40.97 9.55
N GLU A 478 -4.61 40.73 9.47
CA GLU A 478 -5.60 41.11 10.50
C GLU A 478 -5.85 39.99 11.54
N ARG A 479 -5.28 38.80 11.32
CA ARG A 479 -5.25 37.71 12.32
C ARG A 479 -4.03 37.83 13.24
N ARG A 480 -3.82 38.97 13.88
CA ARG A 480 -2.96 39.01 15.07
C ARG A 480 -3.82 38.65 16.29
N PRO A 481 -3.46 37.64 17.10
CA PRO A 481 -4.06 37.50 18.40
C PRO A 481 -3.74 38.75 19.22
N ALA A 482 -4.75 39.29 19.91
CA ALA A 482 -4.54 40.32 20.91
C ALA A 482 -3.43 39.83 21.86
N LYS A 483 -2.36 40.62 21.98
CA LYS A 483 -1.31 40.39 22.97
C LYS A 483 -1.98 40.27 24.33
N GLU A 484 -1.74 39.17 25.03
CA GLU A 484 -1.97 39.06 26.46
C GLU A 484 -1.22 40.21 27.14
N GLU A 485 -1.99 41.12 27.72
CA GLU A 485 -1.52 42.15 28.61
C GLU A 485 -1.06 41.45 29.89
N GLN A 486 0.26 41.38 30.09
CA GLN A 486 0.86 40.98 31.36
C GLN A 486 0.37 41.93 32.45
N VAL A 487 -0.57 41.47 33.27
CA VAL A 487 -0.86 42.12 34.55
C VAL A 487 0.22 41.69 35.53
N THR A 488 1.17 42.60 35.73
CA THR A 488 1.96 42.71 36.96
C THR A 488 1.04 42.82 38.18
N ARG A 489 1.06 41.83 39.07
CA ARG A 489 1.13 42.00 40.54
C ARG A 489 1.43 40.69 41.24
#